data_AF-A0A961FX84-F1
#
_entry.id   AF-A0A961FX84-F1
#
_cell.length_a   1.000
_cell.length_b   1.000
_cell.length_c   1.000
_cell.angle_alpha   90.00
_cell.angle_beta   90.00
_cell.angle_gamma   90.00
#
_symmetry.space_group_name_H-M   'P 1'
#
loop_
_entity.id
_entity.type
_entity.pdbx_description
1 polymer ?
#
loop_
_entity_poly.entity_id
_entity_poly.type
_entity_poly.pdbx_seq_one_letter_code
_entity_poly.pdbx_strand_id
1 'polypeptide(L)'
;YYAPELTKSVERRGKAFLRIFLKDPQVLYPGQRKMVKYDFTAEQIEDVIAFLDWCGKVDLNGFPAPPPLGKTVVPVAVQQRAVVPAGVEVPALFAEKTCLACHSLLGKGTPNVMLPSTTGELVAVPSLDEVYLRKTREELVTWITDPQKIKPGTPMPTLVPAVVSPAEVRQIVDFLMGLNPAARPANSPKPN
;
A
#
# COMPACT_ATOMS: atom_id res chain seq x y z
N TYR A 1 -7.91 -23.73 9.01
CA TYR A 1 -7.50 -22.32 8.84
C TYR A 1 -8.78 -21.50 8.81
N TYR A 2 -8.98 -20.57 9.76
CA TYR A 2 -10.21 -19.79 9.91
C TYR A 2 -10.11 -18.47 9.14
N ALA A 3 -11.25 -17.93 8.70
CA ALA A 3 -11.31 -16.57 8.14
C ALA A 3 -10.87 -15.54 9.19
N PRO A 4 -10.18 -14.46 8.78
CA PRO A 4 -9.79 -13.40 9.71
C PRO A 4 -11.03 -12.66 10.25
N GLU A 5 -10.91 -12.13 11.47
CA GLU A 5 -11.91 -11.22 12.05
C GLU A 5 -11.92 -9.90 11.26
N LEU A 6 -13.11 -9.40 10.92
CA LEU A 6 -13.30 -8.32 9.96
C LEU A 6 -13.71 -6.95 10.56
N THR A 7 -14.06 -6.86 11.85
CA THR A 7 -14.59 -5.65 12.51
C THR A 7 -13.73 -4.42 12.24
N LYS A 8 -12.40 -4.55 12.39
CA LYS A 8 -11.46 -3.43 12.19
C LYS A 8 -10.79 -3.42 10.82
N SER A 9 -11.42 -4.01 9.79
CA SER A 9 -10.79 -4.12 8.46
C SER A 9 -10.62 -2.76 7.77
N VAL A 10 -11.61 -1.87 7.87
CA VAL A 10 -11.53 -0.54 7.26
C VAL A 10 -10.41 0.29 7.88
N GLU A 11 -10.30 0.26 9.22
CA GLU A 11 -9.22 0.93 9.96
C GLU A 11 -7.83 0.37 9.59
N ARG A 12 -7.68 -0.96 9.53
CA ARG A 12 -6.40 -1.63 9.30
C ARG A 12 -5.90 -1.63 7.85
N ARG A 13 -6.80 -1.49 6.87
CA ARG A 13 -6.48 -1.66 5.44
C ARG A 13 -6.91 -0.49 4.55
N GLY A 14 -7.89 0.30 4.98
CA GLY A 14 -8.47 1.38 4.19
C GLY A 14 -9.51 0.90 3.16
N LYS A 15 -10.42 1.79 2.78
CA LYS A 15 -11.52 1.49 1.84
C LYS A 15 -11.02 1.12 0.44
N ALA A 16 -9.98 1.81 -0.06
CA ALA A 16 -9.41 1.52 -1.38
C ALA A 16 -8.88 0.09 -1.51
N PHE A 17 -8.17 -0.41 -0.49
CA PHE A 17 -7.71 -1.80 -0.44
C PHE A 17 -8.89 -2.77 -0.49
N LEU A 18 -9.92 -2.54 0.33
CA LEU A 18 -11.08 -3.42 0.40
C LEU A 18 -11.86 -3.46 -0.92
N ARG A 19 -11.96 -2.34 -1.65
CA ARG A 19 -12.58 -2.31 -2.98
C ARG A 19 -11.90 -3.25 -3.96
N ILE A 20 -10.56 -3.19 -4.03
CA ILE A 20 -9.78 -4.05 -4.93
C ILE A 20 -9.91 -5.51 -4.47
N PHE A 21 -9.77 -5.76 -3.16
CA PHE A 21 -9.79 -7.10 -2.61
C PHE A 21 -11.16 -7.81 -2.76
N LEU A 22 -12.26 -7.07 -2.58
CA LEU A 22 -13.62 -7.59 -2.77
C LEU A 22 -13.96 -7.80 -4.24
N LYS A 23 -13.42 -6.96 -5.14
CA LYS A 23 -13.60 -7.11 -6.59
C LYS A 23 -12.88 -8.34 -7.13
N ASP A 24 -11.61 -8.51 -6.76
CA ASP A 24 -10.84 -9.69 -7.13
C ASP A 24 -9.71 -9.96 -6.12
N PRO A 25 -9.89 -10.93 -5.20
CA PRO A 25 -8.89 -11.22 -4.18
C PRO A 25 -7.58 -11.77 -4.78
N GLN A 26 -7.63 -12.35 -5.99
CA GLN A 26 -6.46 -12.90 -6.67
C GLN A 26 -5.53 -11.81 -7.22
N VAL A 27 -6.01 -10.58 -7.41
CA VAL A 27 -5.16 -9.45 -7.81
C VAL A 27 -4.11 -9.17 -6.73
N LEU A 28 -4.49 -9.24 -5.45
CA LEU A 28 -3.60 -8.95 -4.33
C LEU A 28 -2.83 -10.19 -3.84
N TYR A 29 -3.44 -11.37 -3.93
CA TYR A 29 -2.86 -12.63 -3.42
C TYR A 29 -2.96 -13.77 -4.44
N PRO A 30 -2.26 -13.68 -5.59
CA PRO A 30 -2.37 -14.65 -6.68
C PRO A 30 -1.89 -16.04 -6.25
N GLY A 31 -2.69 -17.07 -6.53
CA GLY A 31 -2.33 -18.47 -6.28
C GLY A 31 -2.28 -18.85 -4.79
N GLN A 32 -2.61 -17.92 -3.89
CA GLN A 32 -2.77 -18.21 -2.48
C GLN A 32 -4.20 -18.71 -2.24
N ARG A 33 -4.36 -19.81 -1.49
CA ARG A 33 -5.70 -20.23 -1.01
C ARG A 33 -6.23 -19.15 -0.07
N LYS A 34 -7.23 -18.36 -0.50
CA LYS A 34 -8.09 -17.49 0.33
C LYS A 34 -9.20 -16.83 -0.51
N MET A 35 -10.29 -16.50 0.18
CA MET A 35 -11.55 -15.83 -0.23
C MET A 35 -12.05 -16.09 -1.66
N VAL A 36 -13.25 -16.66 -1.79
CA VAL A 36 -13.87 -16.84 -3.11
C VAL A 36 -14.13 -15.47 -3.77
N LYS A 37 -14.08 -15.44 -5.10
CA LYS A 37 -14.55 -14.28 -5.86
C LYS A 37 -16.07 -14.31 -5.85
N TYR A 38 -16.68 -13.36 -5.14
CA TYR A 38 -18.13 -13.28 -4.97
C TYR A 38 -18.84 -12.58 -6.13
N ASP A 39 -18.10 -12.03 -7.10
CA ASP A 39 -18.62 -11.30 -8.26
C ASP A 39 -19.60 -10.17 -7.89
N PHE A 40 -19.28 -9.44 -6.80
CA PHE A 40 -20.06 -8.28 -6.37
C PHE A 40 -20.06 -7.17 -7.43
N THR A 41 -21.21 -6.51 -7.55
CA THR A 41 -21.32 -5.23 -8.28
C THR A 41 -20.57 -4.12 -7.54
N ALA A 42 -20.28 -3.01 -8.23
CA ALA A 42 -19.63 -1.86 -7.61
C ALA A 42 -20.43 -1.33 -6.40
N GLU A 43 -21.76 -1.30 -6.50
CA GLU A 43 -22.66 -0.88 -5.42
C GLU A 43 -22.58 -1.84 -4.22
N GLN A 44 -22.65 -3.15 -4.46
CA GLN A 44 -22.51 -4.15 -3.40
C GLN A 44 -21.15 -4.08 -2.68
N ILE A 45 -20.08 -3.77 -3.40
CA ILE A 45 -18.76 -3.56 -2.79
C ILE A 45 -18.80 -2.37 -1.82
N GLU A 46 -19.41 -1.25 -2.21
CA GLU A 46 -19.54 -0.09 -1.33
C GLU A 46 -20.44 -0.41 -0.13
N ASP A 47 -21.54 -1.14 -0.30
CA ASP A 47 -22.42 -1.54 0.79
C ASP A 47 -21.71 -2.43 1.82
N VAL A 48 -20.92 -3.41 1.35
CA VAL A 48 -20.10 -4.26 2.23
C VAL A 48 -19.08 -3.42 2.99
N ILE A 49 -18.42 -2.48 2.31
CA ILE A 49 -17.44 -1.59 2.96
C ILE A 49 -18.12 -0.67 3.98
N ALA A 50 -19.31 -0.15 3.68
CA ALA A 50 -20.10 0.67 4.59
C ALA A 50 -20.52 -0.12 5.84
N PHE A 51 -20.96 -1.36 5.65
CA PHE A 51 -21.26 -2.27 6.76
C PHE A 51 -20.03 -2.55 7.64
N LEU A 52 -18.87 -2.86 7.04
CA LEU A 52 -17.62 -3.08 7.78
C LEU A 52 -17.14 -1.81 8.50
N ASP A 53 -17.31 -0.63 7.91
CA ASP A 53 -16.98 0.67 8.52
C ASP A 53 -17.89 0.98 9.72
N TRP A 54 -19.18 0.62 9.62
CA TRP A 54 -20.11 0.72 10.73
C TRP A 54 -19.76 -0.25 11.86
N CYS A 55 -19.54 -1.53 11.56
CA CYS A 55 -19.12 -2.54 12.54
C CYS A 55 -17.86 -2.10 13.31
N GLY A 56 -16.89 -1.51 12.62
CA GLY A 56 -15.67 -1.01 13.23
C GLY A 56 -15.85 0.13 14.24
N LYS A 57 -17.01 0.80 14.25
CA LYS A 57 -17.35 1.90 15.17
C LYS A 57 -18.23 1.46 16.35
N VAL A 58 -18.74 0.23 16.31
CA VAL A 58 -19.51 -0.32 17.43
C VAL A 58 -18.57 -0.59 18.61
N ASP A 59 -18.96 -0.17 19.81
CA ASP A 59 -18.26 -0.54 21.03
C ASP A 59 -18.55 -2.00 21.37
N LEU A 60 -17.53 -2.85 21.25
CA LEU A 60 -17.61 -4.28 21.54
C LEU A 60 -16.92 -4.63 22.86
N ASN A 61 -16.86 -3.70 23.82
CA ASN A 61 -16.25 -3.90 25.14
C ASN A 61 -14.79 -4.43 25.06
N GLY A 62 -14.01 -3.86 24.15
CA GLY A 62 -12.60 -4.23 23.93
C GLY A 62 -12.35 -5.40 22.97
N PHE A 63 -13.39 -5.91 22.29
CA PHE A 63 -13.25 -6.86 21.18
C PHE A 63 -13.12 -6.15 19.81
N PRO A 64 -12.34 -6.68 18.84
CA PRO A 64 -11.33 -7.72 19.03
C PRO A 64 -10.14 -7.17 19.84
N ALA A 65 -9.52 -8.03 20.67
CA ALA A 65 -8.31 -7.65 21.37
C ALA A 65 -7.22 -7.21 20.37
N PRO A 66 -6.37 -6.22 20.70
CA PRO A 66 -5.25 -5.83 19.85
C PRO A 66 -4.38 -7.06 19.52
N PRO A 67 -3.84 -7.16 18.29
CA PRO A 67 -2.99 -8.29 17.91
C PRO A 67 -1.85 -8.46 18.91
N PRO A 68 -1.57 -9.69 19.39
CA PRO A 68 -0.54 -9.92 20.42
C PRO A 68 0.85 -9.49 19.95
N LEU A 69 1.08 -9.45 18.63
CA LEU A 69 2.34 -9.05 17.99
C LEU A 69 2.52 -7.53 17.85
N GLY A 70 1.51 -6.71 18.14
CA GLY A 70 1.67 -5.25 18.15
C GLY A 70 2.63 -4.76 19.25
N LYS A 71 2.85 -5.58 20.29
CA LYS A 71 3.70 -5.27 21.45
C LYS A 71 5.15 -5.73 21.29
N THR A 72 5.45 -6.55 20.27
CA THR A 72 6.82 -7.04 19.96
C THR A 72 7.46 -6.32 18.78
N VAL A 73 6.78 -5.33 18.19
CA VAL A 73 7.42 -4.39 17.27
C VAL A 73 8.28 -3.45 18.11
N VAL A 74 9.51 -3.87 18.41
CA VAL A 74 10.55 -2.89 18.71
C VAL A 74 10.60 -2.01 17.47
N PRO A 75 10.37 -0.69 17.55
CA PRO A 75 10.65 0.16 16.42
C PRO A 75 12.13 -0.04 16.15
N VAL A 76 12.47 -0.77 15.08
CA VAL A 76 13.77 -0.59 14.49
C VAL A 76 13.76 0.87 14.12
N ALA A 77 14.47 1.67 14.91
CA ALA A 77 14.79 3.03 14.55
C ALA A 77 15.64 2.92 13.29
N VAL A 78 14.99 2.71 12.15
CA VAL A 78 15.50 3.17 10.89
C VAL A 78 15.61 4.66 11.14
N GLN A 79 16.85 5.13 11.29
CA GLN A 79 17.13 6.56 11.30
C GLN A 79 16.60 7.09 9.97
N GLN A 80 15.32 7.49 9.93
CA GLN A 80 14.74 8.22 8.83
C GLN A 80 15.38 9.60 8.86
N ARG A 81 16.60 9.68 8.33
CA ARG A 81 17.15 10.91 7.77
C ARG A 81 16.62 11.09 6.34
N ALA A 82 15.32 10.88 6.16
CA ALA A 82 14.67 11.36 4.96
C ALA A 82 14.48 12.86 5.16
N VAL A 83 15.26 13.65 4.43
CA VAL A 83 14.93 15.06 4.20
C VAL A 83 13.67 15.06 3.35
N VAL A 84 12.52 14.92 4.00
CA VAL A 84 11.21 15.06 3.34
C VAL A 84 11.15 16.50 2.85
N PRO A 85 11.09 16.76 1.53
CA PRO A 85 10.97 18.12 1.05
C PRO A 85 9.64 18.69 1.57
N ALA A 86 9.73 19.66 2.48
CA ALA A 86 8.55 20.34 3.02
C ALA A 86 7.70 20.91 1.87
N GLY A 87 6.39 20.66 1.91
CA GLY A 87 5.42 21.18 0.94
C GLY A 87 5.13 20.30 -0.28
N VAL A 88 5.65 19.07 -0.38
CA VAL A 88 5.24 18.13 -1.44
C VAL A 88 4.01 17.34 -0.99
N GLU A 89 2.89 17.52 -1.68
CA GLU A 89 1.69 16.72 -1.45
C GLU A 89 1.74 15.40 -2.21
N VAL A 90 1.39 14.30 -1.54
CA VAL A 90 1.24 12.98 -2.18
C VAL A 90 0.01 13.00 -3.09
N PRO A 91 0.14 12.72 -4.40
CA PRO A 91 -0.98 12.66 -5.33
C PRO A 91 -2.05 11.66 -4.89
N ALA A 92 -3.32 11.98 -5.13
CA ALA A 92 -4.47 11.12 -4.80
C ALA A 92 -4.35 9.70 -5.40
N LEU A 93 -3.68 9.61 -6.56
CA LEU A 93 -3.36 8.35 -7.23
C LEU A 93 -2.75 7.30 -6.30
N PHE A 94 -1.87 7.67 -5.36
CA PHE A 94 -1.26 6.71 -4.43
C PHE A 94 -2.27 6.11 -3.43
N ALA A 95 -3.29 6.88 -3.04
CA ALA A 95 -4.36 6.41 -2.18
C ALA A 95 -5.39 5.59 -2.98
N GLU A 96 -5.79 6.08 -4.15
CA GLU A 96 -6.79 5.45 -5.02
C GLU A 96 -6.33 4.09 -5.56
N LYS A 97 -5.04 3.98 -5.90
CA LYS A 97 -4.42 2.75 -6.40
C LYS A 97 -3.86 1.86 -5.31
N THR A 98 -4.22 2.13 -4.05
CA THR A 98 -3.91 1.27 -2.89
C THR A 98 -2.41 1.17 -2.55
N CYS A 99 -1.55 2.02 -3.13
CA CYS A 99 -0.12 2.05 -2.81
C CYS A 99 0.10 2.32 -1.31
N LEU A 100 -0.67 3.25 -0.75
CA LEU A 100 -0.60 3.65 0.66
C LEU A 100 -1.18 2.62 1.65
N ALA A 101 -1.82 1.55 1.17
CA ALA A 101 -2.30 0.49 2.06
C ALA A 101 -1.16 -0.39 2.60
N CYS A 102 -0.04 -0.47 1.86
CA CYS A 102 1.13 -1.24 2.25
C CYS A 102 2.39 -0.38 2.41
N HIS A 103 2.55 0.68 1.62
CA HIS A 103 3.72 1.54 1.66
C HIS A 103 3.47 2.81 2.47
N SER A 104 4.52 3.31 3.12
CA SER A 104 4.57 4.69 3.58
C SER A 104 5.19 5.61 2.52
N LEU A 105 4.70 6.86 2.47
CA LEU A 105 5.14 7.91 1.57
C LEU A 105 4.83 9.30 2.14
N LEU A 106 5.87 10.10 2.37
CA LEU A 106 5.86 11.45 2.97
C LEU A 106 5.01 11.52 4.24
N GLY A 107 5.19 10.53 5.13
CA GLY A 107 4.43 10.40 6.38
C GLY A 107 2.98 9.93 6.23
N LYS A 108 2.52 9.63 5.01
CA LYS A 108 1.20 9.01 4.75
C LYS A 108 1.35 7.50 4.54
N GLY A 109 0.25 6.77 4.68
CA GLY A 109 0.20 5.32 4.46
C GLY A 109 0.59 4.50 5.69
N THR A 110 0.98 3.25 5.48
CA THR A 110 1.23 2.29 6.55
C THR A 110 2.75 2.07 6.75
N PRO A 111 3.37 2.64 7.80
CA PRO A 111 4.78 2.44 8.07
C PRO A 111 5.05 1.04 8.67
N ASN A 112 6.26 0.51 8.46
CA ASN A 112 6.78 -0.70 9.11
C ASN A 112 5.92 -1.96 8.95
N VAL A 113 5.21 -2.08 7.82
CA VAL A 113 4.42 -3.28 7.52
C VAL A 113 5.36 -4.41 7.10
N MET A 114 5.17 -5.61 7.67
CA MET A 114 5.76 -6.84 7.15
C MET A 114 4.66 -7.72 6.55
N LEU A 115 4.89 -8.23 5.34
CA LEU A 115 3.95 -9.11 4.63
C LEU A 115 4.64 -10.44 4.30
N PRO A 116 3.91 -11.57 4.38
CA PRO A 116 4.47 -12.85 3.96
C PRO A 116 4.71 -12.86 2.45
N SER A 117 5.87 -13.37 2.03
CA SER A 117 6.15 -13.78 0.67
C SER A 117 5.28 -14.98 0.28
N THR A 118 5.34 -15.41 -0.99
CA THR A 118 4.68 -16.64 -1.42
C THR A 118 5.28 -17.90 -0.77
N THR A 119 6.50 -17.82 -0.21
CA THR A 119 7.15 -18.89 0.55
C THR A 119 6.89 -18.81 2.06
N GLY A 120 6.14 -17.80 2.53
CA GLY A 120 5.78 -17.60 3.93
C GLY A 120 6.78 -16.80 4.76
N GLU A 121 7.89 -16.35 4.18
CA GLU A 121 8.86 -15.48 4.84
C GLU A 121 8.29 -14.07 5.00
N LEU A 122 8.43 -13.46 6.18
CA LEU A 122 8.00 -12.08 6.40
C LEU A 122 9.00 -11.11 5.76
N VAL A 123 8.52 -10.33 4.79
CA VAL A 123 9.30 -9.32 4.08
C VAL A 123 8.82 -7.93 4.49
N ALA A 124 9.76 -7.06 4.83
CA ALA A 124 9.46 -5.66 5.13
C ALA A 124 8.97 -4.94 3.86
N VAL A 125 7.85 -4.23 3.96
CA VAL A 125 7.38 -3.31 2.93
C VAL A 125 8.14 -1.99 3.10
N PRO A 126 8.95 -1.56 2.12
CA PRO A 126 9.80 -0.39 2.27
C PRO A 126 9.00 0.92 2.14
N SER A 127 9.46 1.99 2.81
CA SER A 127 9.04 3.35 2.47
C SER A 127 9.41 3.67 1.01
N LEU A 128 8.57 4.48 0.37
CA LEU A 128 8.77 4.99 -0.98
C LEU A 128 9.54 6.33 -1.02
N ASP A 129 9.79 6.96 0.13
CA ASP A 129 10.39 8.30 0.22
C ASP A 129 11.73 8.40 -0.50
N GLU A 130 12.55 7.37 -0.34
CA GLU A 130 13.93 7.33 -0.84
C GLU A 130 14.10 6.27 -1.92
N VAL A 131 13.02 5.90 -2.61
CA VAL A 131 13.09 4.88 -3.67
C VAL A 131 14.03 5.29 -4.81
N TYR A 132 14.17 6.60 -5.05
CA TYR A 132 15.11 7.17 -6.02
C TYR A 132 16.58 6.88 -5.71
N LEU A 133 16.94 6.53 -4.47
CA LEU A 133 18.31 6.12 -4.11
C LEU A 133 18.60 4.65 -4.47
N ARG A 134 17.56 3.84 -4.68
CA ARG A 134 17.65 2.37 -4.79
C ARG A 134 17.27 1.83 -6.16
N LYS A 135 16.56 2.63 -6.96
CA LYS A 135 16.04 2.23 -8.26
C LYS A 135 16.16 3.39 -9.25
N THR A 136 16.52 3.07 -10.49
CA THR A 136 16.36 4.00 -11.61
C THR A 136 14.88 4.10 -12.01
N ARG A 137 14.58 5.09 -12.86
CA ARG A 137 13.27 5.27 -13.47
C ARG A 137 12.82 4.01 -14.21
N GLU A 138 13.69 3.43 -15.03
CA GLU A 138 13.41 2.26 -15.87
C GLU A 138 13.19 1.01 -15.01
N GLU A 139 13.99 0.84 -13.97
CA GLU A 139 13.83 -0.24 -13.00
C GLU A 139 12.49 -0.13 -12.25
N LEU A 140 12.06 1.09 -11.89
CA LEU A 140 10.76 1.29 -11.24
C LEU A 140 9.59 1.04 -12.17
N VAL A 141 9.66 1.52 -13.42
CA VAL A 141 8.62 1.20 -14.42
C VAL A 141 8.48 -0.31 -14.54
N THR A 142 9.60 -1.02 -14.66
CA THR A 142 9.61 -2.48 -14.79
C THR A 142 9.07 -3.16 -13.54
N TRP A 143 9.50 -2.72 -12.35
CA TRP A 143 9.07 -3.25 -11.06
C TRP A 143 7.56 -3.06 -10.82
N ILE A 144 7.01 -1.87 -11.08
CA ILE A 144 5.59 -1.58 -10.87
C ILE A 144 4.72 -2.34 -11.88
N THR A 145 5.24 -2.55 -13.09
CA THR A 145 4.52 -3.27 -14.15
C THR A 145 4.43 -4.77 -13.85
N ASP A 146 5.53 -5.40 -13.44
CA ASP A 146 5.56 -6.85 -13.16
C ASP A 146 6.56 -7.18 -12.03
N PRO A 147 6.15 -6.98 -10.76
CA PRO A 147 7.05 -7.19 -9.63
C PRO A 147 7.38 -8.68 -9.43
N GLN A 148 6.45 -9.59 -9.78
CA GLN A 148 6.65 -11.03 -9.66
C GLN A 148 7.68 -11.55 -10.66
N LYS A 149 7.78 -10.97 -11.87
CA LYS A 149 8.82 -11.30 -12.83
C LYS A 149 10.21 -10.87 -12.37
N ILE A 150 10.30 -9.73 -11.66
CA ILE A 150 11.59 -9.21 -11.17
C ILE A 150 12.03 -9.93 -9.89
N LYS A 151 11.11 -10.14 -8.95
CA LYS A 151 11.36 -10.91 -7.73
C LYS A 151 10.19 -11.87 -7.49
N PRO A 152 10.29 -13.12 -7.97
CA PRO A 152 9.27 -14.12 -7.73
C PRO A 152 8.99 -14.27 -6.24
N GLY A 153 7.72 -14.21 -5.86
CA GLY A 153 7.28 -14.35 -4.49
C GLY A 153 7.35 -13.09 -3.64
N THR A 154 7.67 -11.94 -4.23
CA THR A 154 7.52 -10.65 -3.55
C THR A 154 6.08 -10.45 -3.05
N PRO A 155 5.86 -9.84 -1.88
CA PRO A 155 4.49 -9.52 -1.44
C PRO A 155 3.81 -8.44 -2.29
N MET A 156 4.55 -7.74 -3.17
CA MET A 156 3.97 -6.73 -4.05
C MET A 156 3.14 -7.40 -5.15
N PRO A 157 1.83 -7.12 -5.25
CA PRO A 157 0.96 -7.72 -6.24
C PRO A 157 1.17 -7.15 -7.65
N THR A 158 0.74 -7.90 -8.66
CA THR A 158 0.70 -7.42 -10.04
C THR A 158 -0.53 -6.53 -10.24
N LEU A 159 -0.32 -5.21 -10.15
CA LEU A 159 -1.40 -4.20 -10.22
C LEU A 159 -1.69 -3.72 -11.64
N VAL A 160 -0.80 -3.95 -12.60
CA VAL A 160 -0.95 -3.52 -13.99
C VAL A 160 -1.44 -4.71 -14.84
N PRO A 161 -2.44 -4.54 -15.72
CA PRO A 161 -3.25 -3.35 -15.98
C PRO A 161 -4.51 -3.25 -15.10
N ALA A 162 -4.72 -4.18 -14.16
CA ALA A 162 -6.00 -4.38 -13.47
C ALA A 162 -6.43 -3.22 -12.55
N VAL A 163 -5.46 -2.55 -11.92
CA VAL A 163 -5.65 -1.45 -10.96
C VAL A 163 -4.99 -0.17 -11.48
N VAL A 164 -3.79 -0.31 -12.06
CA VAL A 164 -2.95 0.78 -12.55
C VAL A 164 -2.75 0.65 -14.06
N SER A 165 -3.03 1.71 -14.81
CA SER A 165 -2.80 1.77 -16.25
C SER A 165 -1.34 2.12 -16.59
N PRO A 166 -0.84 1.80 -17.80
CA PRO A 166 0.52 2.16 -18.22
C PRO A 166 0.83 3.67 -18.16
N ALA A 167 -0.19 4.52 -18.34
CA ALA A 167 -0.03 5.97 -18.20
C ALA A 167 0.14 6.38 -16.73
N GLU A 168 -0.63 5.78 -15.82
CA GLU A 168 -0.51 6.02 -14.38
C GLU A 168 0.82 5.48 -13.82
N VAL A 169 1.37 4.39 -14.37
CA VAL A 169 2.73 3.94 -14.00
C VAL A 169 3.75 5.05 -14.22
N ARG A 170 3.68 5.76 -15.35
CA ARG A 170 4.59 6.89 -15.61
C ARG A 170 4.41 8.01 -14.59
N GLN A 171 3.18 8.38 -14.27
CA GLN A 171 2.89 9.42 -13.26
C GLN A 171 3.42 9.04 -11.87
N ILE A 172 3.26 7.78 -11.46
CA ILE A 172 3.78 7.25 -10.20
C ILE A 172 5.31 7.35 -10.19
N VAL A 173 5.97 6.89 -11.26
CA VAL A 173 7.43 6.93 -11.35
C VAL A 173 7.96 8.36 -11.43
N ASP A 174 7.30 9.24 -12.18
CA ASP A 174 7.65 10.66 -12.24
C ASP A 174 7.64 11.31 -10.86
N PHE A 175 6.58 11.08 -10.09
CA PHE A 175 6.49 11.59 -8.73
C PHE A 175 7.60 11.02 -7.83
N LEU A 176 7.79 9.70 -7.82
CA LEU A 176 8.78 9.03 -6.98
C LEU A 176 10.22 9.44 -7.31
N MET A 177 10.53 9.65 -8.59
CA MET A 177 11.84 10.18 -9.02
C MET A 177 11.97 11.67 -8.71
N GLY A 178 10.88 12.43 -8.78
CA GLY A 178 10.83 13.85 -8.41
C GLY A 178 11.04 14.12 -6.92
N LEU A 179 10.97 13.10 -6.06
CA LEU A 179 11.38 13.22 -4.66
C LEU A 179 12.89 13.38 -4.49
N ASN A 180 13.68 13.06 -5.51
CA ASN A 180 15.13 13.26 -5.48
C ASN A 180 15.43 14.77 -5.35
N PRO A 181 16.05 15.22 -4.24
CA PRO A 181 16.37 16.64 -4.04
C PRO A 181 17.29 17.20 -5.13
N ALA A 182 18.14 16.36 -5.74
CA ALA A 182 19.05 16.74 -6.82
C ALA A 182 18.35 16.89 -8.18
N ALA A 183 17.13 16.35 -8.34
CA ALA A 183 16.36 16.42 -9.58
C ALA A 183 15.38 17.61 -9.61
N ARG A 184 15.22 18.34 -8.49
CA ARG A 184 14.33 19.51 -8.43
C ARG A 184 14.97 20.68 -9.20
N PRO A 185 14.26 21.32 -10.15
CA PRO A 185 14.78 22.51 -10.80
C PRO A 185 14.99 23.62 -9.76
N ALA A 186 16.09 24.35 -9.86
CA ALA A 186 16.54 25.39 -8.92
C ALA A 186 15.59 26.61 -8.75
N ASN A 187 14.40 26.59 -9.36
CA ASN A 187 13.42 27.67 -9.32
C ASN A 187 12.17 27.24 -8.55
N SER A 188 12.22 27.32 -7.22
CA SER A 188 11.03 27.53 -6.40
C SER A 188 11.15 28.92 -5.77
N PRO A 189 10.09 29.77 -5.79
CA PRO A 189 10.16 31.11 -5.22
C PRO A 189 10.55 31.02 -3.74
N LYS A 190 11.46 31.89 -3.29
CA LYS A 190 11.78 32.03 -1.87
C LYS A 190 10.50 32.41 -1.13
N PRO A 191 10.19 31.80 0.03
CA PRO A 191 9.12 32.29 0.88
C PRO A 191 9.48 33.71 1.34
N ASN A 192 8.51 34.62 1.20
CA ASN A 192 8.56 35.98 1.76
C ASN A 192 8.62 35.96 3.28
#